data_AF-A0A8T6VFT8-F1
#
_entry.id   AF-A0A8T6VFT8-F1
#
_cell.length_a   1.000
_cell.length_b   1.000
_cell.length_c   1.000
_cell.angle_alpha   90.00
_cell.angle_beta   90.00
_cell.angle_gamma   90.00
#
_symmetry.space_group_name_H-M   'P 1'
#
loop_
_entity.id
_entity.type
_entity.pdbx_description
1 polymer ?
#
loop_
_entity_poly.entity_id
_entity_poly.type
_entity_poly.pdbx_seq_one_letter_code
_entity_poly.pdbx_strand_id
1 'polypeptide(L)'
;MSEGWVQVSERILEQIKRLEETEDKDRLELVRSLSFILHVLQRSLLGWMQWVNTPDIMTKFSQKDLEQINKKLSEFTRSFVEYDLEATRLGSKRGLKTRKRVKKKKEERPEIFYV
;
A
#
# COMPACT_ATOMS: atom_id res chain seq x y z
N MET A 1 -22.40 5.15 5.11
CA MET A 1 -20.98 4.72 5.20
C MET A 1 -20.26 4.80 3.86
N SER A 2 -20.89 4.45 2.73
CA SER A 2 -20.28 4.53 1.39
C SER A 2 -20.08 5.96 0.88
N GLU A 3 -21.07 6.84 1.00
CA GLU A 3 -20.97 8.22 0.45
C GLU A 3 -19.84 9.04 1.07
N GLY A 4 -19.70 9.00 2.40
CA GLY A 4 -18.59 9.68 3.08
C GLY A 4 -17.22 9.10 2.69
N TRP A 5 -17.13 7.80 2.41
CA TRP A 5 -15.89 7.19 1.93
C TRP A 5 -15.55 7.61 0.50
N VAL A 6 -16.55 7.71 -0.38
CA VAL A 6 -16.40 8.16 -1.78
C VAL A 6 -15.93 9.60 -1.82
N GLN A 7 -16.63 10.52 -1.14
CA GLN A 7 -16.27 11.94 -1.11
C GLN A 7 -14.85 12.19 -0.56
N VAL A 8 -14.47 11.46 0.49
CA VAL A 8 -13.10 11.54 1.02
C VAL A 8 -12.09 11.01 0.01
N SER A 9 -12.41 9.92 -0.69
CA SER A 9 -11.50 9.35 -1.71
C SER A 9 -11.34 10.26 -2.92
N GLU A 10 -12.40 10.95 -3.35
CA GLU A 10 -12.33 11.97 -4.41
C GLU A 10 -11.39 13.13 -4.02
N ARG A 11 -11.55 13.69 -2.82
CA ARG A 11 -10.66 14.74 -2.31
C ARG A 11 -9.20 14.28 -2.22
N ILE A 12 -8.98 13.03 -1.82
CA ILE A 12 -7.64 12.43 -1.80
C ILE A 12 -7.05 12.36 -3.21
N LEU A 13 -7.84 11.95 -4.21
CA LEU A 13 -7.39 11.91 -5.60
C LEU A 13 -7.05 13.32 -6.13
N GLU A 14 -7.84 14.33 -5.81
CA GLU A 14 -7.52 15.72 -6.14
C GLU A 14 -6.20 16.17 -5.50
N GLN A 15 -5.96 15.79 -4.25
CA GLN A 15 -4.71 16.11 -3.56
C GLN A 15 -3.51 15.40 -4.19
N ILE A 16 -3.64 14.12 -4.56
CA ILE A 16 -2.59 13.38 -5.28
C ILE A 16 -2.29 14.08 -6.61
N LYS A 17 -3.31 14.45 -7.38
CA LYS A 17 -3.13 15.13 -8.67
C LYS A 17 -2.40 16.46 -8.52
N ARG A 18 -2.76 17.27 -7.52
CA ARG A 18 -2.03 18.52 -7.22
C ARG A 18 -0.57 18.27 -6.85
N LEU A 19 -0.31 17.21 -6.08
CA LEU A 19 1.07 16.80 -5.77
C LEU A 19 1.81 16.36 -7.03
N GLU A 20 1.18 15.68 -7.98
CA GLU A 20 1.82 15.28 -9.25
C GLU A 20 2.14 16.50 -10.14
N GLU A 21 1.24 17.48 -10.21
CA GLU A 21 1.35 18.69 -11.04
C GLU A 21 2.32 19.75 -10.49
N THR A 22 2.66 19.69 -9.20
CA THR A 22 3.58 20.66 -8.58
C THR A 22 5.01 20.40 -9.05
N GLU A 23 5.57 21.32 -9.84
CA GLU A 23 6.96 21.30 -10.28
C GLU A 23 7.92 21.83 -9.19
N ASP A 24 9.22 21.59 -9.35
CA ASP A 24 10.30 22.16 -8.51
C ASP A 24 10.22 21.90 -7.00
N LYS A 25 9.67 20.75 -6.59
CA LYS A 25 9.58 20.38 -5.17
C LYS A 25 10.94 20.29 -4.49
N ASP A 26 11.06 20.92 -3.33
CA ASP A 26 12.26 20.75 -2.50
C ASP A 26 12.31 19.35 -1.85
N ARG A 27 13.45 19.01 -1.24
CA ARG A 27 13.64 17.70 -0.60
C ARG A 27 12.65 17.42 0.53
N LEU A 28 12.27 18.44 1.31
CA LEU A 28 11.32 18.29 2.41
C LEU A 28 9.89 18.09 1.89
N GLU A 29 9.51 18.80 0.83
CA GLU A 29 8.24 18.64 0.14
C GLU A 29 8.10 17.25 -0.49
N LEU A 30 9.18 16.71 -1.08
CA LEU A 30 9.21 15.33 -1.56
C LEU A 30 8.98 14.33 -0.42
N VAL A 31 9.64 14.51 0.73
CA VAL A 31 9.44 13.63 1.91
C VAL A 31 8.01 13.70 2.43
N ARG A 32 7.42 14.90 2.50
CA ARG A 32 6.01 15.09 2.91
C ARG A 32 5.05 14.42 1.93
N SER A 33 5.31 14.57 0.62
CA SER A 33 4.51 13.94 -0.44
C SER A 33 4.55 12.42 -0.33
N LEU A 34 5.75 11.83 -0.14
CA LEU A 34 5.92 10.40 0.10
C LEU A 34 5.14 9.94 1.33
N SER A 35 5.24 10.68 2.44
CA SER A 35 4.49 10.36 3.66
C SER A 35 2.99 10.37 3.40
N PHE A 36 2.46 11.39 2.73
CA PHE A 36 1.05 11.49 2.41
C PHE A 36 0.57 10.31 1.54
N ILE A 37 1.30 10.00 0.46
CA ILE A 37 0.95 8.90 -0.46
C ILE A 37 0.90 7.55 0.29
N LEU A 38 1.87 7.29 1.17
CA LEU A 38 1.90 6.04 1.96
C LEU A 38 0.71 5.93 2.92
N HIS A 39 0.31 7.01 3.58
CA HIS A 39 -0.86 7.02 4.46
C HIS A 39 -2.17 6.80 3.68
N VAL A 40 -2.29 7.41 2.50
CA VAL A 40 -3.44 7.19 1.60
C VAL A 40 -3.52 5.72 1.18
N LEU A 41 -2.39 5.15 0.76
CA LEU A 41 -2.33 3.73 0.37
C LEU A 41 -2.73 2.83 1.54
N GLN A 42 -2.20 3.07 2.74
CA GLN A 42 -2.56 2.32 3.95
C GLN A 42 -4.05 2.40 4.24
N ARG A 43 -4.67 3.59 4.20
CA ARG A 43 -6.11 3.76 4.41
C ARG A 43 -6.92 2.93 3.41
N SER A 44 -6.55 2.97 2.14
CA SER A 44 -7.22 2.21 1.08
C SER A 44 -7.13 0.70 1.33
N LEU A 45 -5.93 0.20 1.68
CA LEU A 45 -5.72 -1.20 2.02
C LEU A 45 -6.54 -1.65 3.24
N LEU A 46 -6.64 -0.82 4.28
CA LEU A 46 -7.50 -1.12 5.44
C LEU A 46 -8.97 -1.27 5.05
N GLY A 47 -9.46 -0.45 4.12
CA GLY A 47 -10.83 -0.58 3.59
C GLY A 47 -11.05 -1.91 2.86
N TRP A 48 -10.10 -2.32 2.02
CA TRP A 48 -10.13 -3.62 1.35
C TRP A 48 -10.07 -4.78 2.34
N MET A 49 -9.19 -4.70 3.35
CA MET A 49 -9.11 -5.71 4.41
C MET A 49 -10.41 -5.82 5.18
N GLN A 50 -11.09 -4.71 5.46
CA GLN A 50 -12.41 -4.74 6.11
C GLN A 50 -13.44 -5.45 5.24
N TRP A 51 -13.46 -5.20 3.93
CA TRP A 51 -14.37 -5.89 3.02
C TRP A 51 -14.11 -7.39 2.98
N VAL A 52 -12.85 -7.81 2.80
CA VAL A 52 -12.48 -9.23 2.71
C VAL A 52 -12.78 -9.97 4.02
N ASN A 53 -12.57 -9.31 5.16
CA ASN A 53 -12.86 -9.88 6.48
C ASN A 53 -14.35 -9.84 6.86
N THR A 54 -15.23 -9.33 6.00
CA THR A 54 -16.69 -9.28 6.23
C THR A 54 -17.41 -10.20 5.23
N PRO A 55 -17.74 -11.45 5.60
CA PRO A 55 -18.35 -12.41 4.68
C PRO A 55 -19.62 -11.90 3.97
N ASP A 56 -20.48 -11.17 4.68
CA ASP A 56 -21.71 -10.57 4.13
C ASP A 56 -21.47 -9.56 3.00
N ILE A 57 -20.28 -8.96 2.94
CA ILE A 57 -19.87 -8.10 1.84
C ILE A 57 -19.37 -8.97 0.68
N MET A 58 -18.52 -9.97 0.97
CA MET A 58 -17.92 -10.84 -0.03
C MET A 58 -18.95 -11.70 -0.78
N THR A 59 -20.03 -12.13 -0.12
CA THR A 59 -21.11 -12.91 -0.77
C THR A 59 -21.92 -12.12 -1.78
N LYS A 60 -21.82 -10.77 -1.79
CA LYS A 60 -22.51 -9.92 -2.77
C LYS A 60 -21.80 -9.86 -4.13
N PHE A 61 -20.52 -10.25 -4.19
CA PHE A 61 -19.74 -10.28 -5.42
C PHE A 61 -19.89 -11.63 -6.10
N SER A 62 -20.06 -11.63 -7.42
CA SER A 62 -20.02 -12.88 -8.18
C SER A 62 -18.59 -13.41 -8.26
N GLN A 63 -18.45 -14.70 -8.61
CA GLN A 63 -17.13 -15.30 -8.89
C GLN A 63 -16.33 -14.47 -9.91
N LYS A 64 -16.99 -13.98 -10.97
CA LYS A 64 -16.37 -13.16 -12.01
C LYS A 64 -15.93 -11.78 -11.49
N ASP A 65 -16.65 -11.20 -10.53
CA ASP A 65 -16.25 -9.95 -9.90
C ASP A 65 -15.00 -10.16 -9.03
N LEU A 66 -14.99 -11.23 -8.23
CA LEU A 66 -13.86 -11.61 -7.38
C LEU A 66 -12.61 -11.90 -8.20
N GLU A 67 -12.73 -12.60 -9.32
CA GLU A 67 -11.61 -12.86 -10.25
C GLU A 67 -11.01 -11.56 -10.81
N GLN A 68 -11.87 -10.61 -11.21
CA GLN A 68 -11.42 -9.30 -11.71
C GLN A 68 -10.73 -8.47 -10.62
N ILE A 69 -11.33 -8.40 -9.43
CA ILE A 69 -10.75 -7.71 -8.27
C ILE A 69 -9.40 -8.32 -7.92
N ASN A 70 -9.33 -9.65 -7.80
CA ASN A 70 -8.11 -10.37 -7.47
C ASN A 70 -7.01 -10.12 -8.51
N LYS A 71 -7.33 -10.18 -9.81
CA LYS A 71 -6.39 -9.89 -10.88
C LYS A 71 -5.82 -8.47 -10.75
N LYS A 72 -6.68 -7.47 -10.58
CA LYS A 72 -6.27 -6.06 -10.48
C LYS A 72 -5.42 -5.77 -9.23
N LEU A 73 -5.82 -6.29 -8.08
CA LEU A 73 -5.06 -6.14 -6.84
C LEU A 73 -3.72 -6.87 -6.91
N SER A 74 -3.67 -8.04 -7.56
CA SER A 74 -2.43 -8.80 -7.75
C SER A 74 -1.44 -8.05 -8.65
N GLU A 75 -1.91 -7.49 -9.78
CA GLU A 75 -1.09 -6.68 -10.70
C GLU A 75 -0.47 -5.46 -9.97
N PHE A 76 -1.31 -4.71 -9.24
CA PHE A 76 -0.86 -3.56 -8.47
C PHE A 76 0.12 -3.94 -7.35
N THR A 77 -0.21 -4.97 -6.56
CA THR A 77 0.61 -5.42 -5.43
C THR A 77 1.97 -5.90 -5.91
N ARG A 78 2.02 -6.65 -7.01
CA ARG A 78 3.28 -7.09 -7.62
C ARG A 78 4.17 -5.90 -7.97
N SER A 79 3.63 -4.94 -8.73
CA SER A 79 4.38 -3.75 -9.14
C SER A 79 4.89 -2.96 -7.93
N PHE A 80 4.06 -2.80 -6.90
CA PHE A 80 4.44 -2.09 -5.68
C PHE A 80 5.56 -2.81 -4.90
N VAL A 81 5.47 -4.13 -4.74
CA VAL A 81 6.50 -4.94 -4.05
C VAL A 81 7.82 -4.96 -4.82
N GLU A 82 7.76 -5.03 -6.15
CA GLU A 82 8.95 -4.93 -7.01
C GLU A 82 9.68 -3.59 -6.79
N TYR A 83 8.93 -2.48 -6.75
CA TYR A 83 9.48 -1.16 -6.45
C TYR A 83 10.03 -1.03 -5.01
N ASP A 84 9.30 -1.52 -4.01
CA ASP A 84 9.73 -1.50 -2.61
C ASP A 84 11.07 -2.25 -2.43
N LEU A 85 11.22 -3.38 -3.12
CA LEU A 85 12.47 -4.14 -3.13
C LEU A 85 13.63 -3.34 -3.75
N GLU A 86 13.39 -2.66 -4.86
CA GLU A 86 14.39 -1.79 -5.51
C GLU A 86 14.80 -0.64 -4.60
N ALA A 87 13.82 0.09 -4.05
CA ALA A 87 14.03 1.23 -3.17
C ALA A 87 14.79 0.81 -1.89
N THR A 88 14.43 -0.33 -1.31
CA THR A 88 15.10 -0.88 -0.11
C THR A 88 16.54 -1.28 -0.40
N ARG A 89 16.81 -1.87 -1.58
CA ARG A 89 18.18 -2.17 -2.04
C ARG A 89 19.00 -0.90 -2.23
N LEU A 90 18.42 0.14 -2.83
CA LEU A 90 19.06 1.45 -2.99
C LEU A 90 19.39 2.06 -1.62
N GLY A 91 18.46 2.02 -0.68
CA GLY A 91 18.67 2.46 0.70
C GLY A 91 19.83 1.72 1.36
N SER A 92 19.86 0.40 1.24
CA SER A 92 20.93 -0.44 1.78
C SER A 92 22.32 -0.08 1.21
N LYS A 93 22.40 0.18 -0.10
CA LYS A 93 23.64 0.67 -0.76
C LYS A 93 24.07 2.04 -0.23
N ARG A 94 23.13 2.91 0.12
CA ARG A 94 23.38 4.25 0.70
C ARG A 94 23.69 4.22 2.19
N GLY A 95 23.96 3.06 2.77
CA GLY A 95 24.34 2.94 4.18
C GLY A 95 23.16 2.95 5.15
N LEU A 96 21.92 2.88 4.67
CA LEU A 96 20.77 2.49 5.49
C LEU A 96 20.87 0.98 5.79
N LYS A 97 21.93 0.59 6.50
CA LYS A 97 21.96 -0.71 7.15
C LYS A 97 20.90 -0.63 8.22
N THR A 98 19.77 -1.30 7.99
CA THR A 98 18.87 -1.68 9.07
C THR A 98 19.78 -2.20 10.18
N ARG A 99 19.75 -1.58 11.37
CA ARG A 99 20.33 -2.22 12.56
C ARG A 99 19.80 -3.64 12.51
N LYS A 100 20.66 -4.62 12.23
CA LYS A 100 20.29 -6.03 12.24
C LYS A 100 19.52 -6.17 13.54
N ARG A 101 18.20 -6.46 13.47
CA ARG A 101 17.45 -6.89 14.64
C ARG A 101 18.36 -7.91 15.29
N VAL A 102 18.87 -7.57 16.47
CA VAL A 102 19.75 -8.44 17.25
C VAL A 102 19.15 -9.84 17.11
N LYS A 103 19.96 -10.79 16.62
CA LYS A 103 19.57 -12.19 16.47
C LYS A 103 19.14 -12.72 17.85
N LYS A 104 17.94 -12.38 18.33
CA LYS A 104 17.21 -13.25 19.24
C LYS A 104 16.94 -14.46 18.38
N LYS A 105 17.55 -15.59 18.75
CA LYS A 105 17.25 -16.94 18.24
C LYS A 105 15.74 -17.01 17.97
N LYS A 106 15.33 -16.81 16.71
CA LYS A 106 14.00 -17.19 16.27
C LYS A 106 14.17 -18.65 15.92
N GLU A 107 13.64 -19.50 16.78
CA GLU A 107 13.14 -20.80 16.34
C GLU A 107 12.44 -20.61 15.00
N GLU A 108 12.71 -21.53 14.08
CA GLU A 108 12.19 -21.60 12.71
C GLU A 108 10.65 -21.57 12.73
N ARG A 109 10.08 -20.36 12.84
CA ARG A 109 8.69 -20.14 12.48
C ARG A 109 8.70 -19.99 10.97
N PRO A 110 8.00 -20.85 10.20
CA PRO A 110 7.89 -20.67 8.77
C PRO A 110 7.40 -19.25 8.51
N GLU A 111 8.02 -18.57 7.54
CA GLU A 111 7.54 -17.28 7.09
C GLU A 111 6.05 -17.44 6.76
N ILE A 112 5.19 -16.80 7.56
CA ILE A 112 3.75 -16.85 7.36
C ILE A 112 3.51 -16.02 6.12
N PHE A 113 3.57 -16.66 4.96
CA PHE A 113 2.85 -16.21 3.78
C PHE A 113 1.37 -16.27 4.19
N TYR A 114 0.71 -15.12 4.25
CA TYR A 114 -0.74 -15.11 4.39
C TYR A 114 -1.30 -15.78 3.12
N VAL A 115 -1.77 -17.03 3.28
CA VAL A 115 -2.51 -17.79 2.26
C VAL A 115 -3.98 -17.58 2.49
#